data_AF-A0A0G0LAK3-F1
#
_entry.id   AF-A0A0G0LAK3-F1
#
_cell.length_a   1.000
_cell.length_b   1.000
_cell.length_c   1.000
_cell.angle_alpha   90.00
_cell.angle_beta   90.00
_cell.angle_gamma   90.00
#
_symmetry.space_group_name_H-M   'P 1'
#
loop_
_entity.id
_entity.type
_entity.pdbx_description
1 polymer ?
#
loop_
_entity_poly.entity_id
_entity_poly.type
_entity_poly.pdbx_seq_one_letter_code
_entity_poly.pdbx_strand_id
1 'polypeptide(L)'
;MLKRNNSPKSFKLTLTVLTIISSLWLTSAFFYSHVDKARAAVKNAGVLEISYPGPGPLFAIDNATPGMNEPRTVTVKNNGSKAHSLSIATQGSLGALAAETIIETRNTSDNSLIWSKKLTEIAAFSDSTIIVPSIGHGATKQIDIIAILPTSLDNSYQNTSTLVFDFIVGNESSDENEEDENTDDGGGGGTTDVIERITNDGDTDGETTDSTNNDTDGDADSGGENSTDTEPELTAAVGGGTEGPILRAGRGAVVGQELADDPVDTIKIADFPQGEVLGIGADNGEVLGVSCAINPWWWILLLILAVVLLIYGFFVRHRDRLWKYVPPIIASLVTYLVYLIINKDCCTSSIWCKYFWLIDLLILITYSITVSLFKIKEKKLVEDKVSLPSTTV
;
A
#
# COMPACT_ATOMS: atom_id res chain seq x y z
N MET A 1 -25.26 15.07 -72.60
CA MET A 1 -25.39 14.24 -71.37
C MET A 1 -24.00 13.97 -70.81
N LEU A 2 -23.60 14.68 -69.75
CA LEU A 2 -22.30 14.51 -69.10
C LEU A 2 -22.40 13.42 -68.03
N LYS A 3 -21.90 12.22 -68.34
CA LYS A 3 -21.82 11.09 -67.40
C LYS A 3 -20.64 11.32 -66.46
N ARG A 4 -20.85 12.02 -65.34
CA ARG A 4 -19.86 12.15 -64.26
C ARG A 4 -19.60 10.77 -63.66
N ASN A 5 -18.50 10.17 -64.06
CA ASN A 5 -17.99 8.92 -63.50
C ASN A 5 -17.18 9.26 -62.23
N ASN A 6 -17.88 9.58 -61.14
CA ASN A 6 -17.25 9.78 -59.84
C ASN A 6 -16.76 8.42 -59.33
N SER A 7 -15.48 8.15 -59.56
CA SER A 7 -14.82 6.91 -59.18
C SER A 7 -14.88 6.73 -57.65
N PRO A 8 -15.37 5.60 -57.12
CA PRO A 8 -15.55 5.33 -55.68
C PRO A 8 -14.24 5.12 -54.89
N LYS A 9 -13.11 5.57 -55.42
CA LYS A 9 -11.79 5.37 -54.80
C LYS A 9 -11.58 6.23 -53.56
N SER A 10 -12.18 7.42 -53.48
CA SER A 10 -12.06 8.30 -52.30
C SER A 10 -12.77 7.71 -51.07
N PHE A 11 -13.94 7.11 -51.25
CA PHE A 11 -14.76 6.58 -50.15
C PHE A 11 -14.10 5.39 -49.42
N LYS A 12 -13.30 4.57 -50.13
CA LYS A 12 -12.62 3.41 -49.53
C LYS A 12 -11.40 3.80 -48.71
N LEU A 13 -10.73 4.89 -49.05
CA LEU A 13 -9.59 5.40 -48.28
C LEU A 13 -10.07 5.97 -46.95
N THR A 14 -11.15 6.77 -46.95
CA THR A 14 -11.75 7.33 -45.74
C THR A 14 -12.19 6.25 -44.76
N LEU A 15 -12.83 5.18 -45.25
CA LEU A 15 -13.27 4.09 -44.37
C LEU A 15 -12.08 3.39 -43.69
N THR A 16 -11.00 3.15 -44.41
CA THR A 16 -9.80 2.49 -43.86
C THR A 16 -9.12 3.35 -42.80
N VAL A 17 -8.98 4.66 -43.06
CA VAL A 17 -8.41 5.62 -42.11
C VAL A 17 -9.28 5.73 -40.85
N LEU A 18 -10.61 5.77 -41.02
CA LEU A 18 -11.55 5.83 -39.90
C LEU A 18 -11.47 4.58 -39.01
N THR A 19 -11.27 3.40 -39.61
CA THR A 19 -11.14 2.14 -38.87
C THR A 19 -9.85 2.12 -38.04
N ILE A 20 -8.74 2.62 -38.60
CA ILE A 20 -7.46 2.72 -37.89
C ILE A 20 -7.58 3.70 -36.72
N ILE A 21 -8.14 4.90 -36.96
CA ILE A 21 -8.34 5.91 -35.92
C ILE A 21 -9.25 5.35 -34.81
N SER A 22 -10.35 4.69 -35.17
CA SER A 22 -11.26 4.02 -34.23
C SER A 22 -10.53 2.98 -33.37
N SER A 23 -9.69 2.13 -33.96
CA SER A 23 -8.93 1.13 -33.21
C SER A 23 -7.89 1.74 -32.27
N LEU A 24 -7.27 2.87 -32.68
CA LEU A 24 -6.32 3.61 -31.85
C LEU A 24 -7.00 4.28 -30.65
N TRP A 25 -8.19 4.83 -30.87
CA TRP A 25 -9.01 5.41 -29.80
C TRP A 25 -9.53 4.36 -28.84
N LEU A 26 -10.00 3.21 -29.34
CA LEU A 26 -10.52 2.13 -28.49
C LEU A 26 -9.42 1.52 -27.62
N THR A 27 -8.22 1.31 -28.19
CA THR A 27 -7.06 0.84 -27.44
C THR A 27 -6.60 1.86 -26.41
N SER A 28 -6.46 3.14 -26.80
CA SER A 28 -6.10 4.22 -25.88
C SER A 28 -7.10 4.37 -24.73
N ALA A 29 -8.41 4.31 -25.00
CA ALA A 29 -9.45 4.38 -23.97
C ALA A 29 -9.41 3.16 -23.03
N PHE A 30 -9.15 1.96 -23.56
CA PHE A 30 -8.99 0.76 -22.75
C PHE A 30 -7.74 0.81 -21.86
N PHE A 31 -6.65 1.47 -22.31
CA PHE A 31 -5.47 1.67 -21.48
C PHE A 31 -5.66 2.79 -20.44
N TYR A 32 -6.34 3.88 -20.80
CA TYR A 32 -6.70 4.95 -19.84
C TYR A 32 -7.61 4.45 -18.72
N SER A 33 -8.50 3.49 -19.00
CA SER A 33 -9.35 2.88 -17.96
C SER A 33 -8.57 1.93 -17.03
N HIS A 34 -7.36 1.54 -17.40
CA HIS A 34 -6.43 0.74 -16.59
C HIS A 34 -5.25 1.57 -16.06
N VAL A 35 -5.38 2.90 -15.98
CA VAL A 35 -4.57 3.67 -15.03
C VAL A 35 -4.94 3.12 -13.66
N ASP A 36 -4.12 2.19 -13.19
CA ASP A 36 -4.34 1.43 -11.98
C ASP A 36 -4.66 2.44 -10.88
N LYS A 37 -5.94 2.45 -10.45
CA LYS A 37 -6.28 3.05 -9.17
C LYS A 37 -5.30 2.40 -8.22
N ALA A 38 -4.38 3.20 -7.67
CA ALA A 38 -3.32 2.73 -6.81
C ALA A 38 -3.96 1.75 -5.83
N ARG A 39 -3.71 0.44 -6.02
CA ARG A 39 -4.39 -0.57 -5.23
C ARG A 39 -3.97 -0.29 -3.79
N ALA A 40 -4.96 -0.17 -2.90
CA ALA A 40 -4.63 -0.04 -1.50
C ALA A 40 -3.82 -1.28 -1.10
N ALA A 41 -2.65 -1.09 -0.52
CA ALA A 41 -1.99 -2.19 0.17
C ALA A 41 -2.88 -2.55 1.36
N VAL A 42 -3.18 -3.83 1.50
CA VAL A 42 -3.95 -4.37 2.63
C VAL A 42 -3.02 -5.27 3.42
N LYS A 43 -2.96 -5.02 4.74
CA LYS A 43 -2.22 -5.80 5.71
C LYS A 43 -3.18 -6.30 6.78
N ASN A 44 -2.96 -7.52 7.24
CA ASN A 44 -3.73 -8.11 8.32
C ASN A 44 -2.84 -8.23 9.56
N ALA A 45 -3.32 -7.75 10.70
CA ALA A 45 -2.69 -7.87 12.00
C ALA A 45 -3.69 -8.51 12.97
N GLY A 46 -3.70 -9.84 13.02
CA GLY A 46 -4.78 -10.58 13.65
C GLY A 46 -6.12 -10.26 12.98
N VAL A 47 -7.08 -9.77 13.77
CA VAL A 47 -8.43 -9.38 13.31
C VAL A 47 -8.52 -7.96 12.75
N LEU A 48 -7.43 -7.19 12.80
CA LEU A 48 -7.38 -5.85 12.21
C LEU A 48 -6.95 -5.91 10.75
N GLU A 49 -7.77 -5.33 9.87
CA GLU A 49 -7.48 -5.10 8.46
C GLU A 49 -7.04 -3.65 8.27
N ILE A 50 -5.82 -3.46 7.77
CA ILE A 50 -5.16 -2.18 7.65
C ILE A 50 -4.93 -1.91 6.17
N SER A 51 -5.46 -0.80 5.68
CA SER A 51 -5.33 -0.42 4.28
C SER A 51 -4.82 0.99 4.10
N TYR A 52 -3.92 1.19 3.13
CA TYR A 52 -3.36 2.49 2.78
C TYR A 52 -3.14 2.59 1.27
N PRO A 53 -3.21 3.80 0.69
CA PRO A 53 -3.14 3.98 -0.76
C PRO A 53 -1.73 3.70 -1.30
N GLY A 54 -1.68 2.86 -2.33
CA GLY A 54 -0.44 2.55 -3.06
C GLY A 54 0.19 1.22 -2.66
N PRO A 55 0.94 0.60 -3.58
CA PRO A 55 1.73 -0.58 -3.28
C PRO A 55 3.03 -0.22 -2.56
N GLY A 56 3.50 -1.11 -1.68
CA GLY A 56 4.82 -1.02 -1.05
C GLY A 56 4.79 -0.61 0.42
N PRO A 57 5.95 -0.18 0.97
CA PRO A 57 6.05 0.26 2.35
C PRO A 57 5.25 1.55 2.56
N LEU A 58 4.76 1.76 3.78
CA LEU A 58 3.96 2.94 4.11
C LEU A 58 4.73 4.24 3.81
N PHE A 59 6.02 4.28 4.14
CA PHE A 59 6.92 5.37 3.82
C PHE A 59 8.08 4.90 2.94
N ALA A 60 8.24 5.60 1.82
CA ALA A 60 9.40 5.52 0.94
C ALA A 60 9.75 6.95 0.51
N ILE A 61 10.54 7.63 1.34
CA ILE A 61 10.91 9.03 1.15
C ILE A 61 12.32 9.08 0.60
N ASP A 62 12.44 9.46 -0.66
CA ASP A 62 13.71 9.79 -1.29
C ASP A 62 14.01 11.28 -1.15
N ASN A 63 15.29 11.61 -0.98
CA ASN A 63 15.77 12.99 -0.98
C ASN A 63 15.04 13.90 0.04
N ALA A 64 14.93 13.43 1.27
CA ALA A 64 14.29 14.18 2.34
C ALA A 64 14.98 15.54 2.59
N THR A 65 14.20 16.59 2.80
CA THR A 65 14.68 17.96 3.06
C THR A 65 14.18 18.46 4.41
N PRO A 66 14.97 19.24 5.18
CA PRO A 66 14.50 19.82 6.44
C PRO A 66 13.16 20.56 6.29
N GLY A 67 12.22 20.31 7.20
CA GLY A 67 10.85 20.83 7.14
C GLY A 67 9.88 20.04 6.28
N MET A 68 10.31 18.92 5.69
CA MET A 68 9.42 18.02 4.95
C MET A 68 8.41 17.35 5.88
N ASN A 69 7.15 17.29 5.42
CA ASN A 69 6.07 16.53 6.04
C ASN A 69 5.45 15.63 4.97
N GLU A 70 5.48 14.32 5.16
CA GLU A 70 4.86 13.34 4.27
C GLU A 70 3.70 12.66 5.00
N PRO A 71 2.43 13.02 4.73
CA PRO A 71 1.28 12.35 5.32
C PRO A 71 0.88 11.09 4.55
N ARG A 72 0.46 10.07 5.29
CA ARG A 72 -0.11 8.81 4.78
C ARG A 72 -1.38 8.48 5.55
N THR A 73 -2.51 8.47 4.86
CA THR A 73 -3.77 8.05 5.45
C THR A 73 -3.86 6.54 5.51
N VAL A 74 -4.10 6.02 6.70
CA VAL A 74 -4.28 4.59 6.99
C VAL A 74 -5.71 4.39 7.47
N THR A 75 -6.39 3.41 6.86
CA THR A 75 -7.71 2.96 7.28
C THR A 75 -7.57 1.62 8.00
N VAL A 76 -7.99 1.57 9.25
CA VAL A 76 -7.98 0.36 10.08
C VAL A 76 -9.41 -0.08 10.34
N LYS A 77 -9.73 -1.30 9.98
CA LYS A 77 -11.02 -1.93 10.21
C LYS A 77 -10.85 -3.08 11.19
N ASN A 78 -11.63 -3.06 12.26
CA ASN A 78 -11.70 -4.17 13.19
C ASN A 78 -12.73 -5.19 12.71
N ASN A 79 -12.25 -6.36 12.28
CA ASN A 79 -13.11 -7.48 11.87
C ASN A 79 -13.34 -8.50 13.01
N GLY A 80 -12.75 -8.29 14.19
CA GLY A 80 -12.94 -9.13 15.39
C GLY A 80 -14.25 -8.82 16.11
N SER A 81 -14.65 -9.65 17.07
CA SER A 81 -15.87 -9.52 17.87
C SER A 81 -15.74 -8.55 19.05
N LYS A 82 -14.50 -8.30 19.52
CA LYS A 82 -14.18 -7.39 20.62
C LYS A 82 -13.57 -6.09 20.13
N ALA A 83 -13.38 -5.14 21.03
CA ALA A 83 -12.61 -3.93 20.72
C ALA A 83 -11.12 -4.25 20.69
N HIS A 84 -10.38 -3.63 19.77
CA HIS A 84 -8.94 -3.87 19.60
C HIS A 84 -8.16 -2.57 19.51
N SER A 85 -6.91 -2.59 19.97
CA SER A 85 -5.98 -1.46 19.85
C SER A 85 -5.08 -1.64 18.62
N LEU A 86 -4.62 -0.53 18.05
CA LEU A 86 -3.63 -0.53 16.98
C LEU A 86 -2.28 -0.16 17.57
N SER A 87 -1.32 -1.06 17.46
CA SER A 87 0.07 -0.82 17.84
C SER A 87 0.99 -0.81 16.61
N ILE A 88 2.08 -0.06 16.69
CA ILE A 88 3.09 -0.02 15.64
C ILE A 88 4.47 -0.34 16.21
N ALA A 89 5.22 -1.12 15.45
CA ALA A 89 6.66 -1.30 15.59
C ALA A 89 7.31 -1.13 14.22
N THR A 90 8.61 -0.89 14.18
CA THR A 90 9.35 -0.75 12.92
C THR A 90 10.40 -1.83 12.81
N GLN A 91 10.66 -2.29 11.59
CA GLN A 91 11.65 -3.34 11.32
C GLN A 91 12.65 -2.88 10.26
N GLY A 92 13.87 -3.41 10.36
CA GLY A 92 14.93 -3.23 9.37
C GLY A 92 15.91 -2.10 9.69
N SER A 93 16.87 -1.88 8.79
CA SER A 93 17.84 -0.79 8.91
C SER A 93 17.19 0.52 8.46
N LEU A 94 16.75 1.34 9.42
CA LEU A 94 16.04 2.60 9.18
C LEU A 94 16.94 3.74 8.67
N GLY A 95 18.26 3.54 8.66
CA GLY A 95 19.25 4.51 8.17
C GLY A 95 19.45 5.71 9.10
N ALA A 96 20.30 6.65 8.68
CA ALA A 96 20.67 7.82 9.49
C ALA A 96 19.50 8.79 9.74
N LEU A 97 18.54 8.87 8.80
CA LEU A 97 17.36 9.73 8.90
C LEU A 97 16.42 9.34 10.05
N ALA A 98 16.47 8.09 10.52
CA ALA A 98 15.55 7.61 11.54
C ALA A 98 15.69 8.35 12.89
N ALA A 99 16.91 8.75 13.25
CA ALA A 99 17.17 9.45 14.51
C ALA A 99 16.55 10.86 14.55
N GLU A 100 16.28 11.43 13.38
CA GLU A 100 15.78 12.79 13.24
C GLU A 100 14.33 12.86 12.74
N THR A 101 13.80 11.77 12.20
CA THR A 101 12.41 11.73 11.72
C THR A 101 11.46 11.59 12.90
N ILE A 102 10.50 12.49 13.00
CA ILE A 102 9.38 12.42 13.94
C ILE A 102 8.19 11.80 13.23
N ILE A 103 7.55 10.81 13.84
CA ILE A 103 6.29 10.25 13.39
C ILE A 103 5.18 10.83 14.25
N GLU A 104 4.20 11.45 13.61
CA GLU A 104 2.95 11.87 14.24
C GLU A 104 1.79 11.02 13.74
N THR A 105 0.89 10.66 14.64
CA THR A 105 -0.41 10.08 14.29
C THR A 105 -1.49 11.11 14.61
N ARG A 106 -2.34 11.40 13.64
CA ARG A 106 -3.43 12.37 13.75
C ARG A 106 -4.75 11.76 13.32
N ASN A 107 -5.84 12.25 13.89
CA ASN A 107 -7.17 11.87 13.44
C ASN A 107 -7.49 12.59 12.12
N THR A 108 -7.81 11.84 11.06
CA THR A 108 -8.04 12.40 9.71
C THR A 108 -9.21 13.41 9.68
N SER A 109 -10.20 13.27 10.56
CA SER A 109 -11.41 14.11 10.54
C SER A 109 -11.20 15.54 11.08
N ASP A 110 -10.36 15.69 12.10
CA ASP A 110 -10.18 16.95 12.84
C ASP A 110 -8.71 17.39 12.99
N ASN A 111 -7.78 16.61 12.44
CA ASN A 111 -6.34 16.82 12.50
C ASN A 111 -5.75 16.91 13.93
N SER A 112 -6.49 16.40 14.93
CA SER A 112 -6.03 16.34 16.31
C SER A 112 -4.85 15.36 16.44
N LEU A 113 -3.85 15.74 17.25
CA LEU A 113 -2.69 14.91 17.53
C LEU A 113 -3.10 13.78 18.48
N ILE A 114 -2.89 12.54 18.05
CA ILE A 114 -3.11 11.34 18.86
C ILE A 114 -1.80 10.96 19.56
N TRP A 115 -0.70 10.96 18.81
CA TRP A 115 0.59 10.46 19.28
C TRP A 115 1.76 11.05 18.46
N SER A 116 2.93 11.21 19.09
CA SER A 116 4.14 11.74 18.43
C SER A 116 5.42 11.20 19.07
N LYS A 117 6.32 10.61 18.28
CA LYS A 117 7.62 10.09 18.72
C LYS A 117 8.67 10.16 17.61
N LYS A 118 9.96 10.15 17.98
CA LYS A 118 11.05 9.93 17.00
C LYS A 118 11.01 8.50 16.48
N LEU A 119 11.33 8.30 15.21
CA LEU A 119 11.30 6.98 14.57
C LEU A 119 12.26 5.98 15.26
N THR A 120 13.42 6.41 15.74
CA THR A 120 14.32 5.56 16.55
C THR A 120 13.72 5.12 17.88
N GLU A 121 12.84 5.92 18.49
CA GLU A 121 12.16 5.50 19.71
C GLU A 121 11.18 4.36 19.41
N ILE A 122 10.49 4.39 18.27
CA ILE A 122 9.57 3.31 17.84
C ILE A 122 10.34 2.02 17.51
N ALA A 123 11.56 2.16 16.97
CA ALA A 123 12.40 1.05 16.54
C ALA A 123 13.14 0.35 17.68
N ALA A 124 13.38 1.06 18.78
CA ALA A 124 14.20 0.59 19.88
C ALA A 124 13.44 -0.28 20.90
N PHE A 125 12.10 -0.21 20.90
CA PHE A 125 11.29 -1.03 21.79
C PHE A 125 10.89 -2.34 21.08
N SER A 126 11.18 -3.47 21.74
CA SER A 126 10.61 -4.78 21.39
C SER A 126 9.09 -4.80 21.53
N ASP A 127 8.58 -3.90 22.35
CA ASP A 127 7.18 -3.79 22.74
C ASP A 127 6.52 -2.78 21.81
N SER A 128 5.39 -3.14 21.22
CA SER A 128 4.82 -2.29 20.18
C SER A 128 4.14 -1.06 20.81
N THR A 129 4.13 0.06 20.09
CA THR A 129 3.57 1.30 20.62
C THR A 129 2.12 1.45 20.20
N ILE A 130 1.19 1.44 21.16
CA ILE A 130 -0.23 1.68 20.91
C ILE A 130 -0.45 3.12 20.43
N ILE A 131 -0.92 3.27 19.18
CA ILE A 131 -1.23 4.56 18.55
C ILE A 131 -2.72 4.81 18.36
N VAL A 132 -3.55 3.76 18.43
CA VAL A 132 -5.01 3.89 18.54
C VAL A 132 -5.46 2.99 19.69
N PRO A 133 -5.91 3.55 20.82
CA PRO A 133 -6.14 2.78 22.03
C PRO A 133 -7.33 1.81 21.93
N SER A 134 -8.35 2.12 21.13
CA SER A 134 -9.51 1.24 20.97
C SER A 134 -10.25 1.50 19.65
N ILE A 135 -10.60 0.41 18.97
CA ILE A 135 -11.40 0.35 17.75
C ILE A 135 -12.50 -0.68 18.01
N GLY A 136 -13.75 -0.23 18.14
CA GLY A 136 -14.88 -1.11 18.43
C GLY A 136 -15.12 -2.17 17.34
N HIS A 137 -15.85 -3.24 17.69
CA HIS A 137 -16.27 -4.29 16.76
C HIS A 137 -16.89 -3.73 15.47
N GLY A 138 -16.41 -4.19 14.32
CA GLY A 138 -16.90 -3.76 13.00
C GLY A 138 -16.58 -2.30 12.64
N ALA A 139 -15.98 -1.53 13.55
CA ALA A 139 -15.69 -0.14 13.34
C ALA A 139 -14.51 0.03 12.38
N THR A 140 -14.53 1.15 11.65
CA THR A 140 -13.43 1.59 10.80
C THR A 140 -12.92 2.92 11.30
N LYS A 141 -11.62 3.02 11.53
CA LYS A 141 -10.93 4.25 11.93
C LYS A 141 -9.98 4.68 10.82
N GLN A 142 -10.04 5.95 10.44
CA GLN A 142 -9.06 6.58 9.57
C GLN A 142 -8.14 7.47 10.40
N ILE A 143 -6.84 7.29 10.21
CA ILE A 143 -5.79 8.08 10.84
C ILE A 143 -4.79 8.52 9.79
N ASP A 144 -4.18 9.68 10.00
CA ASP A 144 -3.04 10.14 9.21
C ASP A 144 -1.76 9.88 10.00
N ILE A 145 -0.84 9.13 9.41
CA ILE A 145 0.51 8.99 9.93
C ILE A 145 1.41 9.92 9.11
N ILE A 146 2.13 10.80 9.80
CA ILE A 146 2.92 11.87 9.18
C ILE A 146 4.38 11.68 9.57
N ALA A 147 5.24 11.48 8.58
CA ALA A 147 6.68 11.55 8.77
C ALA A 147 7.13 13.02 8.63
N ILE A 148 7.72 13.56 9.70
CA ILE A 148 8.14 14.95 9.81
C ILE A 148 9.64 15.00 9.99
N LEU A 149 10.31 15.76 9.12
CA LEU A 149 11.72 16.09 9.27
C LEU A 149 11.87 17.51 9.83
N PRO A 150 12.45 17.71 11.02
CA PRO A 150 12.58 19.03 11.63
C PRO A 150 13.28 20.06 10.74
N THR A 151 12.82 21.32 10.79
CA THR A 151 13.45 22.44 10.06
C THR A 151 14.82 22.85 10.61
N SER A 152 15.16 22.40 11.82
CA SER A 152 16.45 22.66 12.46
C SER A 152 17.60 21.83 11.91
N LEU A 153 17.32 20.81 11.09
CA LEU A 153 18.35 20.00 10.46
C LEU A 153 19.01 20.77 9.31
N ASP A 154 20.26 20.42 9.02
CA ASP A 154 20.95 20.88 7.82
C ASP A 154 20.65 19.98 6.61
N ASN A 155 21.19 20.34 5.45
CA ASN A 155 21.00 19.59 4.20
C ASN A 155 21.89 18.34 4.10
N SER A 156 22.50 17.85 5.19
CA SER A 156 23.41 16.69 5.16
C SER A 156 22.71 15.40 4.73
N TYR A 157 21.39 15.31 4.94
CA TYR A 157 20.56 14.16 4.57
C TYR A 157 20.01 14.22 3.13
N GLN A 158 20.15 15.37 2.46
CA GLN A 158 19.64 15.57 1.10
C GLN A 158 20.45 14.76 0.10
N ASN A 159 19.77 14.00 -0.77
CA ASN A 159 20.36 13.08 -1.78
C ASN A 159 21.25 11.94 -1.23
N THR A 160 21.39 11.80 0.10
CA THR A 160 22.29 10.79 0.70
C THR A 160 21.54 9.68 1.43
N SER A 161 20.30 9.96 1.86
CA SER A 161 19.51 9.04 2.68
C SER A 161 18.13 8.84 2.07
N THR A 162 17.73 7.57 1.97
CA THR A 162 16.34 7.19 1.72
C THR A 162 15.76 6.66 3.01
N LEU A 163 14.58 7.14 3.39
CA LEU A 163 13.82 6.60 4.50
C LEU A 163 12.75 5.64 3.95
N VAL A 164 13.03 4.34 4.06
CA VAL A 164 12.07 3.28 3.73
C VAL A 164 11.76 2.48 4.98
N PHE A 165 10.52 2.52 5.43
CA PHE A 165 10.09 1.65 6.52
C PHE A 165 8.60 1.38 6.42
N ASP A 166 8.24 0.29 7.09
CA ASP A 166 6.90 -0.17 7.20
C ASP A 166 6.63 -0.50 8.66
N PHE A 167 5.37 -0.42 9.07
CA PHE A 167 5.00 -0.83 10.42
C PHE A 167 4.74 -2.33 10.46
N ILE A 168 5.35 -3.00 11.43
CA ILE A 168 4.77 -4.22 11.98
C ILE A 168 3.62 -3.75 12.83
N VAL A 169 2.44 -4.28 12.54
CA VAL A 169 1.25 -3.94 13.31
C VAL A 169 0.90 -5.14 14.17
N GLY A 170 0.86 -4.90 15.47
CA GLY A 170 0.40 -5.86 16.46
C GLY A 170 -1.05 -5.57 16.84
N ASN A 171 -1.78 -6.64 17.15
CA ASN A 171 -2.98 -6.53 17.97
C ASN A 171 -2.53 -6.67 19.43
N GLU A 172 -2.07 -5.57 20.03
CA GLU A 172 -1.85 -5.53 21.48
C GLU A 172 -3.17 -5.14 22.13
N SER A 173 -4.14 -6.05 22.14
CA SER A 173 -5.23 -5.90 23.07
C SER A 173 -4.71 -6.29 24.45
N SER A 174 -4.88 -5.39 25.42
CA SER A 174 -5.04 -5.77 26.83
C SER A 174 -6.27 -6.68 27.04
N ASP A 175 -7.07 -6.83 26.00
CA ASP A 175 -8.39 -7.39 26.04
C ASP A 175 -8.29 -8.84 25.57
N GLU A 176 -8.91 -9.70 26.38
CA GLU A 176 -9.10 -11.13 26.24
C GLU A 176 -8.99 -11.63 24.79
N ASN A 177 -8.21 -12.70 24.60
CA ASN A 177 -8.17 -13.41 23.32
C ASN A 177 -9.58 -13.56 22.76
N GLU A 178 -9.73 -13.27 21.46
CA GLU A 178 -10.92 -13.67 20.71
C GLU A 178 -11.06 -15.17 20.93
N GLU A 179 -12.17 -15.60 21.51
CA GLU A 179 -12.45 -17.03 21.60
C GLU A 179 -12.54 -17.52 20.16
N ASP A 180 -11.65 -18.42 19.78
CA ASP A 180 -11.77 -19.10 18.49
C ASP A 180 -13.10 -19.84 18.53
N GLU A 181 -14.16 -19.26 17.94
CA GLU A 181 -15.52 -19.84 17.83
C GLU A 181 -15.55 -21.17 17.05
N ASN A 182 -14.40 -21.82 16.84
CA ASN A 182 -14.22 -23.02 16.04
C ASN A 182 -13.84 -24.26 16.86
N THR A 183 -13.95 -24.23 18.19
CA THR A 183 -13.97 -25.46 19.00
C THR A 183 -15.41 -25.80 19.40
N ASP A 184 -16.21 -26.15 18.39
CA ASP A 184 -17.40 -26.98 18.60
C ASP A 184 -16.89 -28.37 19.03
N ASP A 185 -16.79 -28.56 20.35
CA ASP A 185 -16.35 -29.79 21.03
C ASP A 185 -17.44 -30.88 20.93
N GLY A 186 -17.86 -31.12 19.69
CA GLY A 186 -18.82 -32.11 19.26
C GLY A 186 -18.16 -33.46 19.01
N GLY A 187 -17.73 -34.13 20.09
CA GLY A 187 -17.87 -35.58 20.20
C GLY A 187 -16.63 -36.45 19.98
N GLY A 188 -16.38 -37.28 21.00
CA GLY A 188 -16.34 -38.73 20.80
C GLY A 188 -15.02 -39.34 20.35
N GLY A 189 -14.20 -39.73 21.35
CA GLY A 189 -13.42 -40.97 21.41
C GLY A 189 -12.81 -41.53 20.12
N GLY A 190 -11.48 -41.40 20.01
CA GLY A 190 -10.70 -42.17 19.04
C GLY A 190 -9.21 -41.91 19.19
N THR A 191 -8.53 -42.82 19.89
CA THR A 191 -7.07 -43.02 19.97
C THR A 191 -6.35 -42.81 18.62
N THR A 192 -5.14 -42.21 18.58
CA THR A 192 -3.81 -42.89 18.51
C THR A 192 -2.66 -41.87 18.33
N ASP A 193 -1.63 -42.00 19.18
CA ASP A 193 -0.17 -41.85 19.00
C ASP A 193 0.47 -40.67 18.23
N VAL A 194 1.31 -39.83 18.89
CA VAL A 194 2.74 -40.03 19.28
C VAL A 194 3.71 -39.87 18.09
N ILE A 195 4.45 -38.74 18.08
CA ILE A 195 5.90 -38.62 17.79
C ILE A 195 6.40 -37.42 18.63
N GLU A 196 6.86 -37.67 19.85
CA GLU A 196 8.29 -37.72 20.25
C GLU A 196 9.03 -36.38 20.22
N ARG A 197 9.07 -35.78 21.41
CA ARG A 197 9.91 -34.68 21.85
C ARG A 197 11.25 -35.26 22.29
N ILE A 198 12.36 -34.88 21.64
CA ILE A 198 13.71 -35.16 22.13
C ILE A 198 13.98 -34.18 23.28
N THR A 199 13.88 -34.68 24.51
CA THR A 199 14.48 -34.08 25.71
C THR A 199 15.94 -34.52 25.81
N ASN A 200 16.84 -33.55 25.92
CA ASN A 200 18.17 -33.79 26.49
C ASN A 200 18.06 -33.68 28.00
N ASP A 201 18.43 -34.77 28.67
CA ASP A 201 18.62 -34.90 30.10
C ASP A 201 19.72 -33.98 30.63
N GLY A 202 19.50 -33.48 31.84
CA GLY A 202 20.44 -32.68 32.59
C GLY A 202 19.96 -32.38 34.00
N ASP A 203 19.56 -33.42 34.72
CA ASP A 203 19.95 -33.70 36.12
C ASP A 203 20.05 -32.50 37.08
N THR A 204 19.05 -32.30 37.95
CA THR A 204 19.31 -32.07 39.39
C THR A 204 18.08 -32.34 40.25
N ASP A 205 18.36 -33.04 41.35
CA ASP A 205 17.48 -33.63 42.34
C ASP A 205 16.57 -32.66 43.12
N GLY A 206 15.40 -33.19 43.49
CA GLY A 206 14.89 -33.13 44.85
C GLY A 206 14.13 -31.86 45.27
N GLU A 207 12.83 -32.00 45.51
CA GLU A 207 12.23 -31.82 46.83
C GLU A 207 10.71 -32.07 46.77
N THR A 208 10.27 -33.11 47.46
CA THR A 208 8.87 -33.41 47.78
C THR A 208 8.37 -32.49 48.88
N THR A 209 7.30 -31.73 48.64
CA THR A 209 6.47 -31.14 49.71
C THR A 209 4.97 -31.28 49.39
N ASP A 210 4.39 -32.24 50.07
CA ASP A 210 3.09 -32.23 50.78
C ASP A 210 2.06 -31.15 50.37
N SER A 211 1.00 -31.58 49.67
CA SER A 211 -0.25 -30.83 49.54
C SER A 211 -1.22 -31.29 50.61
N THR A 212 -1.36 -30.51 51.68
CA THR A 212 -2.48 -30.62 52.61
C THR A 212 -3.69 -29.90 52.04
N ASN A 213 -4.73 -30.69 51.77
CA ASN A 213 -6.11 -30.25 51.61
C ASN A 213 -6.53 -29.36 52.78
N ASN A 214 -7.20 -28.25 52.49
CA ASN A 214 -8.08 -27.62 53.46
C ASN A 214 -9.35 -27.16 52.74
N ASP A 215 -10.39 -27.95 52.96
CA ASP A 215 -11.79 -27.57 52.81
C ASP A 215 -12.07 -26.33 53.69
N THR A 216 -12.78 -25.35 53.17
CA THR A 216 -13.63 -24.52 54.03
C THR A 216 -14.84 -24.04 53.25
N ASP A 217 -15.97 -24.70 53.54
CA ASP A 217 -17.33 -24.22 53.29
C ASP A 217 -17.53 -22.83 53.92
N GLY A 218 -18.21 -21.96 53.19
CA GLY A 218 -18.52 -20.59 53.62
C GLY A 218 -19.73 -20.02 52.91
N ASP A 219 -20.86 -20.66 53.14
CA ASP A 219 -22.22 -20.20 52.82
C ASP A 219 -22.56 -18.98 53.70
N ALA A 220 -22.96 -17.85 53.09
CA ALA A 220 -23.63 -16.74 53.77
C ALA A 220 -24.35 -15.81 52.79
N ASP A 221 -25.62 -16.16 52.58
CA ASP A 221 -26.74 -15.29 52.22
C ASP A 221 -26.83 -14.03 53.11
N SER A 222 -27.06 -12.87 52.50
CA SER A 222 -27.74 -11.72 53.13
C SER A 222 -28.02 -10.63 52.10
N GLY A 223 -29.29 -10.44 51.77
CA GLY A 223 -29.78 -9.33 50.96
C GLY A 223 -29.89 -7.98 51.69
N GLY A 224 -30.52 -7.03 50.97
CA GLY A 224 -30.90 -5.68 51.41
C GLY A 224 -29.89 -4.60 51.01
N GLU A 225 -30.26 -3.38 50.61
CA GLU A 225 -31.53 -2.73 50.35
C GLU A 225 -31.21 -1.40 49.65
N ASN A 226 -32.05 -1.06 48.68
CA ASN A 226 -32.38 0.24 48.11
C ASN A 226 -31.99 1.51 48.92
N SER A 227 -31.36 2.51 48.28
CA SER A 227 -31.58 3.94 48.63
C SER A 227 -31.16 4.89 47.52
N THR A 228 -32.07 5.84 47.30
CA THR A 228 -32.18 6.96 46.35
C THR A 228 -31.23 8.15 46.57
N ASP A 229 -31.10 8.94 45.50
CA ASP A 229 -30.94 10.40 45.42
C ASP A 229 -29.73 11.08 46.08
N THR A 230 -29.00 11.94 45.35
CA THR A 230 -29.36 13.36 45.17
C THR A 230 -28.33 14.05 44.22
N GLU A 231 -28.84 14.73 43.20
CA GLU A 231 -28.15 15.78 42.42
C GLU A 231 -27.77 16.98 43.31
N PRO A 232 -26.81 17.81 42.89
CA PRO A 232 -27.18 19.21 42.83
C PRO A 232 -26.77 19.90 41.53
N GLU A 233 -27.79 20.47 40.91
CA GLU A 233 -27.78 21.62 40.02
C GLU A 233 -27.16 22.83 40.74
N LEU A 234 -26.21 23.55 40.12
CA LEU A 234 -25.94 24.95 40.50
C LEU A 234 -25.73 25.83 39.27
N THR A 235 -26.66 26.77 39.16
CA THR A 235 -26.80 27.83 38.17
C THR A 235 -25.78 28.97 38.30
N ALA A 236 -25.61 29.63 37.15
CA ALA A 236 -24.90 30.85 36.82
C ALA A 236 -24.83 31.98 37.87
N ALA A 237 -23.72 32.73 37.82
CA ALA A 237 -23.68 34.14 38.17
C ALA A 237 -22.88 34.96 37.13
N VAL A 238 -23.61 35.91 36.56
CA VAL A 238 -23.18 37.02 35.71
C VAL A 238 -22.46 38.08 36.55
N GLY A 239 -21.42 38.70 36.01
CA GLY A 239 -20.81 39.89 36.60
C GLY A 239 -19.76 40.52 35.70
N GLY A 240 -20.19 41.45 34.84
CA GLY A 240 -19.30 42.33 34.08
C GLY A 240 -18.71 43.44 34.95
N GLY A 241 -17.53 43.94 34.54
CA GLY A 241 -16.87 45.08 35.18
C GLY A 241 -15.65 45.52 34.40
N THR A 242 -15.70 46.76 33.94
CA THR A 242 -14.90 47.50 32.97
C THR A 242 -13.58 48.08 33.49
N GLU A 243 -12.72 48.50 32.54
CA GLU A 243 -11.59 49.46 32.65
C GLU A 243 -10.35 48.95 33.42
N GLY A 244 -9.10 49.05 32.98
CA GLY A 244 -8.37 50.05 32.17
C GLY A 244 -6.93 50.09 32.72
N PRO A 245 -5.92 50.62 31.99
CA PRO A 245 -4.54 50.11 32.04
C PRO A 245 -3.62 50.89 32.99
N ILE A 246 -2.66 50.20 33.62
CA ILE A 246 -1.46 50.85 34.20
C ILE A 246 -0.19 50.06 33.88
N LEU A 247 0.67 50.71 33.09
CA LEU A 247 2.09 50.41 32.92
C LEU A 247 2.82 50.56 34.27
N ARG A 248 3.57 49.55 34.69
CA ARG A 248 4.74 49.77 35.56
C ARG A 248 5.80 48.70 35.36
N ALA A 249 6.84 49.08 34.61
CA ALA A 249 8.13 48.42 34.66
C ALA A 249 8.73 48.63 36.05
N GLY A 250 8.90 47.54 36.80
CA GLY A 250 9.47 47.51 38.15
C GLY A 250 10.51 46.40 38.22
N ARG A 251 11.77 46.83 38.16
CA ARG A 251 12.99 46.06 38.31
C ARG A 251 13.21 45.78 39.80
N GLY A 252 13.49 44.52 40.19
CA GLY A 252 14.29 44.24 41.38
C GLY A 252 13.75 43.19 42.37
N ALA A 253 14.72 42.46 42.93
CA ALA A 253 14.69 41.60 44.12
C ALA A 253 14.18 40.17 43.93
N VAL A 254 15.11 39.31 43.49
CA VAL A 254 15.15 37.89 43.85
C VAL A 254 15.37 37.83 45.37
N VAL A 255 14.33 37.43 46.10
CA VAL A 255 14.44 36.98 47.49
C VAL A 255 14.29 35.47 47.46
N GLY A 256 15.35 34.78 47.88
CA GLY A 256 15.33 33.35 48.11
C GLY A 256 14.33 33.03 49.21
N GLN A 257 13.39 32.16 48.88
CA GLN A 257 12.57 31.49 49.87
C GLN A 257 12.87 29.99 49.74
N GLU A 258 13.68 29.54 50.69
CA GLU A 258 13.97 28.16 51.03
C GLU A 258 12.64 27.48 51.32
N LEU A 259 12.12 26.73 50.34
CA LEU A 259 10.96 25.88 50.51
C LEU A 259 11.45 24.58 51.14
N ALA A 260 10.89 24.28 52.31
CA ALA A 260 11.14 23.07 53.07
C ALA A 260 10.84 21.83 52.23
N ASP A 261 11.71 20.83 52.39
CA ASP A 261 11.56 19.46 51.92
C ASP A 261 10.29 18.83 52.51
N ASP A 262 9.22 18.76 51.71
CA ASP A 262 8.18 17.75 51.90
C ASP A 262 8.62 16.48 51.14
N PRO A 263 8.71 15.31 51.80
CA PRO A 263 9.02 14.06 51.12
C PRO A 263 7.86 13.71 50.18
N VAL A 264 8.14 13.77 48.88
CA VAL A 264 7.24 13.22 47.85
C VAL A 264 7.13 11.73 48.07
N ASP A 265 5.98 11.29 48.56
CA ASP A 265 5.57 9.89 48.55
C ASP A 265 5.71 9.37 47.13
N THR A 266 6.72 8.53 46.94
CA THR A 266 6.99 7.87 45.68
C THR A 266 5.87 6.85 45.49
N ILE A 267 4.87 7.20 44.66
CA ILE A 267 3.85 6.26 44.20
C ILE A 267 4.62 5.12 43.53
N LYS A 268 4.70 3.98 44.23
CA LYS A 268 5.15 2.72 43.64
C LYS A 268 4.12 2.36 42.58
N ILE A 269 4.44 2.67 41.33
CA ILE A 269 3.73 2.09 40.17
C ILE A 269 3.96 0.59 40.30
N ALA A 270 2.88 -0.15 40.54
CA ALA A 270 2.93 -1.60 40.63
C ALA A 270 3.53 -2.16 39.33
N ASP A 271 4.50 -3.06 39.49
CA ASP A 271 5.08 -3.81 38.39
C ASP A 271 3.94 -4.55 37.66
N PHE A 272 3.60 -4.09 36.46
CA PHE A 272 2.70 -4.82 35.59
C PHE A 272 3.40 -6.11 35.15
N PRO A 273 2.72 -7.28 35.22
CA PRO A 273 3.29 -8.51 34.73
C PRO A 273 3.58 -8.34 33.24
N GLN A 274 4.85 -8.41 32.85
CA GLN A 274 5.29 -8.49 31.47
C GLN A 274 4.69 -9.77 30.89
N GLY A 275 3.60 -9.64 30.15
CA GLY A 275 3.05 -10.72 29.36
C GLY A 275 4.11 -11.19 28.38
N GLU A 276 4.39 -12.48 28.40
CA GLU A 276 5.34 -13.14 27.52
C GLU A 276 4.92 -12.87 26.07
N VAL A 277 5.62 -11.95 25.40
CA VAL A 277 5.40 -11.63 23.98
C VAL A 277 5.72 -12.89 23.20
N LEU A 278 4.68 -13.62 22.79
CA LEU A 278 4.79 -14.77 21.90
C LEU A 278 5.59 -14.32 20.67
N GLY A 279 6.82 -14.83 20.58
CA GLY A 279 7.77 -14.48 19.53
C GLY A 279 7.11 -14.60 18.17
N ILE A 280 6.98 -13.46 17.49
CA ILE A 280 6.64 -13.42 16.08
C ILE A 280 7.77 -14.16 15.36
N GLY A 281 7.50 -15.39 14.93
CA GLY A 281 8.48 -16.24 14.25
C GLY A 281 9.15 -15.47 13.12
N ALA A 282 10.47 -15.35 13.19
CA ALA A 282 11.32 -14.54 12.32
C ALA A 282 11.43 -15.08 10.88
N ASP A 283 10.61 -16.05 10.49
CA ASP A 283 11.03 -17.00 9.46
C ASP A 283 10.41 -16.77 8.08
N ASN A 284 9.48 -15.81 7.90
CA ASN A 284 8.86 -15.57 6.58
C ASN A 284 8.77 -14.08 6.17
N GLY A 285 9.47 -13.19 6.88
CA GLY A 285 9.42 -11.74 6.65
C GLY A 285 10.38 -11.22 5.58
N GLU A 286 10.47 -11.86 4.40
CA GLU A 286 11.03 -11.14 3.24
C GLU A 286 10.02 -10.06 2.82
N VAL A 287 10.18 -8.87 3.38
CA VAL A 287 9.48 -7.67 2.94
C VAL A 287 10.06 -7.28 1.58
N LEU A 288 9.64 -7.98 0.52
CA LEU A 288 9.90 -7.64 -0.87
C LEU A 288 9.03 -6.42 -1.27
N GLY A 289 9.28 -5.31 -0.59
CA GLY A 289 8.64 -4.01 -0.82
C GLY A 289 9.46 -3.11 -1.75
N VAL A 290 10.13 -3.67 -2.77
CA VAL A 290 10.68 -2.82 -3.83
C VAL A 290 9.49 -2.33 -4.65
N SER A 291 9.01 -1.13 -4.32
CA SER A 291 8.05 -0.38 -5.12
C SER A 291 8.66 -0.14 -6.49
N CYS A 292 8.35 -1.04 -7.42
CA CYS A 292 8.80 -0.86 -8.78
C CYS A 292 7.87 0.12 -9.46
N ALA A 293 8.39 1.34 -9.67
CA ALA A 293 7.74 2.32 -10.50
C ALA A 293 7.34 1.66 -11.83
N ILE A 294 6.03 1.65 -12.11
CA ILE A 294 5.50 1.16 -13.38
C ILE A 294 6.17 1.99 -14.45
N ASN A 295 7.06 1.37 -15.23
CA ASN A 295 7.80 2.08 -16.25
C ASN A 295 7.02 2.00 -17.58
N PRO A 296 6.32 3.06 -18.02
CA PRO A 296 5.46 3.00 -19.19
C PRO A 296 6.24 2.93 -20.52
N TRP A 297 7.57 3.01 -20.53
CA TRP A 297 8.32 3.13 -21.79
C TRP A 297 8.13 1.97 -22.77
N TRP A 298 7.80 0.76 -22.30
CA TRP A 298 7.68 -0.42 -23.18
C TRP A 298 6.53 -0.30 -24.20
N TRP A 299 5.41 0.35 -23.87
CA TRP A 299 4.30 0.48 -24.82
C TRP A 299 4.61 1.52 -25.91
N ILE A 300 5.43 2.53 -25.60
CA ILE A 300 5.88 3.54 -26.57
C ILE A 300 6.70 2.86 -27.67
N LEU A 301 7.54 1.88 -27.32
CA LEU A 301 8.30 1.09 -28.30
C LEU A 301 7.38 0.32 -29.26
N LEU A 302 6.32 -0.31 -28.74
CA LEU A 302 5.34 -1.03 -29.56
C LEU A 302 4.57 -0.08 -30.50
N LEU A 303 4.23 1.12 -30.02
CA LEU A 303 3.58 2.14 -30.83
C LEU A 303 4.49 2.61 -31.96
N ILE A 304 5.76 2.89 -31.67
CA ILE A 304 6.76 3.25 -32.68
C ILE A 304 6.89 2.13 -33.73
N LEU A 305 6.99 0.87 -33.30
CA LEU A 305 7.06 -0.27 -34.22
C LEU A 305 5.83 -0.34 -35.14
N ALA A 306 4.62 -0.20 -34.58
CA ALA A 306 3.39 -0.23 -35.37
C ALA A 306 3.37 0.87 -36.45
N VAL A 307 3.79 2.10 -36.10
CA VAL A 307 3.89 3.22 -37.04
C VAL A 307 4.94 2.96 -38.12
N VAL A 308 6.12 2.47 -37.75
CA VAL A 308 7.18 2.11 -38.71
C VAL A 308 6.71 1.05 -39.70
N LEU A 309 6.02 0.01 -39.22
CA LEU A 309 5.46 -1.05 -40.06
C LEU A 309 4.38 -0.53 -41.01
N LEU A 310 3.54 0.40 -40.56
CA LEU A 310 2.51 1.03 -41.39
C LEU A 310 3.16 1.82 -42.54
N ILE A 311 4.12 2.70 -42.22
CA ILE A 311 4.87 3.48 -43.21
C ILE A 311 5.60 2.56 -44.18
N TYR A 312 6.29 1.53 -43.67
CA TYR A 312 7.01 0.57 -44.48
C TYR A 312 6.08 -0.20 -45.43
N GLY A 313 4.91 -0.66 -44.95
CA GLY A 313 3.90 -1.32 -45.77
C GLY A 313 3.38 -0.44 -46.90
N PHE A 314 3.29 0.88 -46.68
CA PHE A 314 2.92 1.85 -47.71
C PHE A 314 3.96 1.93 -48.82
N PHE A 315 5.25 2.05 -48.49
CA PHE A 315 6.33 2.17 -49.48
C PHE A 315 6.63 0.87 -50.23
N VAL A 316 6.52 -0.29 -49.57
CA VAL A 316 6.93 -1.58 -50.13
C VAL A 316 5.82 -2.26 -50.93
N ARG A 317 4.69 -1.58 -51.13
CA ARG A 317 3.56 -2.04 -51.95
C ARG A 317 4.00 -2.60 -53.30
N HIS A 318 4.96 -1.95 -53.97
CA HIS A 318 5.41 -2.30 -55.32
C HIS A 318 6.66 -3.19 -55.41
N ARG A 319 7.29 -3.56 -54.29
CA ARG A 319 8.55 -4.33 -54.32
C ARG A 319 8.32 -5.85 -54.45
N ASP A 320 9.38 -6.59 -54.74
CA ASP A 320 9.34 -8.05 -54.92
C ASP A 320 8.92 -8.84 -53.67
N ARG A 321 8.49 -10.08 -53.88
CA ARG A 321 7.76 -10.92 -52.90
C ARG A 321 8.54 -11.23 -51.62
N LEU A 322 9.84 -11.49 -51.68
CA LEU A 322 10.65 -11.91 -50.52
C LEU A 322 11.04 -10.74 -49.61
N TRP A 323 11.36 -9.58 -50.19
CA TRP A 323 11.81 -8.41 -49.44
C TRP A 323 10.72 -7.71 -48.61
N LYS A 324 9.45 -8.16 -48.70
CA LYS A 324 8.33 -7.56 -47.93
C LYS A 324 8.29 -8.00 -46.48
N TYR A 325 8.78 -9.21 -46.18
CA TYR A 325 8.63 -9.82 -44.85
C TYR A 325 9.89 -9.72 -44.02
N VAL A 326 11.06 -9.61 -44.65
CA VAL A 326 12.34 -9.56 -43.94
C VAL A 326 12.47 -8.31 -43.05
N PRO A 327 12.21 -7.07 -43.54
CA PRO A 327 12.40 -5.89 -42.69
C PRO A 327 11.43 -5.79 -41.50
N PRO A 328 10.13 -6.17 -41.60
CA PRO A 328 9.24 -6.25 -40.44
C PRO A 328 9.76 -7.18 -39.33
N ILE A 329 10.26 -8.37 -39.70
CA ILE A 329 10.82 -9.33 -38.73
C ILE A 329 12.06 -8.74 -38.05
N ILE A 330 12.94 -8.10 -38.81
CA ILE A 330 14.13 -7.43 -38.26
C ILE A 330 13.73 -6.29 -37.32
N ALA A 331 12.74 -5.47 -37.70
CA ALA A 331 12.27 -4.36 -36.88
C ALA A 331 11.68 -4.84 -35.55
N SER A 332 10.85 -5.89 -35.56
CA SER A 332 10.32 -6.51 -34.34
C SER A 332 11.45 -7.08 -33.46
N LEU A 333 12.42 -7.77 -34.05
CA LEU A 333 13.56 -8.31 -33.30
C LEU A 333 14.41 -7.21 -32.65
N VAL A 334 14.64 -6.09 -33.36
CA VAL A 334 15.32 -4.91 -32.79
C VAL A 334 14.50 -4.30 -31.66
N THR A 335 13.20 -4.12 -31.83
CA THR A 335 12.31 -3.59 -30.78
C THR A 335 12.32 -4.48 -29.54
N TYR A 336 12.32 -5.80 -29.71
CA TYR A 336 12.45 -6.76 -28.62
C TYR A 336 13.80 -6.67 -27.90
N LEU A 337 14.92 -6.52 -28.63
CA LEU A 337 16.23 -6.31 -28.02
C LEU A 337 16.31 -4.98 -27.24
N VAL A 338 15.75 -3.89 -27.79
CA VAL A 338 15.68 -2.60 -27.09
C VAL A 338 14.84 -2.72 -25.82
N TYR A 339 13.73 -3.45 -25.88
CA TYR A 339 12.92 -3.76 -24.72
C TYR A 339 13.72 -4.50 -23.64
N LEU A 340 14.49 -5.53 -24.00
CA LEU A 340 15.35 -6.26 -23.05
C LEU A 340 16.42 -5.37 -22.39
N ILE A 341 16.95 -4.37 -23.11
CA ILE A 341 17.94 -3.44 -22.59
C ILE A 341 17.31 -2.44 -21.61
N ILE A 342 16.14 -1.89 -21.95
CA ILE A 342 15.45 -0.86 -21.16
C ILE A 342 14.78 -1.48 -19.92
N ASN A 343 14.28 -2.71 -20.01
CA ASN A 343 13.55 -3.41 -18.96
C ASN A 343 14.37 -4.55 -18.34
N LYS A 344 15.65 -4.33 -18.03
CA LYS A 344 16.42 -5.32 -17.25
C LYS A 344 15.75 -5.66 -15.93
N ASP A 345 15.10 -4.68 -15.31
CA ASP A 345 14.38 -4.82 -14.04
C ASP A 345 12.87 -4.79 -14.29
N CYS A 346 12.39 -5.73 -15.11
CA CYS A 346 10.95 -5.90 -15.29
C CYS A 346 10.34 -6.45 -14.02
N CYS A 347 10.07 -5.55 -13.07
CA CYS A 347 9.43 -5.93 -11.84
C CYS A 347 8.08 -6.57 -12.14
N THR A 348 7.86 -7.68 -11.47
CA THR A 348 6.86 -8.71 -11.72
C THR A 348 5.40 -8.24 -11.72
N SER A 349 5.14 -6.99 -11.33
CA SER A 349 3.79 -6.46 -11.12
C SER A 349 3.04 -6.14 -12.43
N SER A 350 3.74 -5.69 -13.48
CA SER A 350 3.06 -5.48 -14.77
C SER A 350 2.92 -6.80 -15.53
N ILE A 351 1.72 -7.40 -15.45
CA ILE A 351 1.31 -8.57 -16.25
C ILE A 351 1.74 -8.42 -17.71
N TRP A 352 1.63 -7.21 -18.27
CA TRP A 352 1.88 -6.93 -19.69
C TRP A 352 3.35 -6.97 -20.10
N CYS A 353 4.29 -6.68 -19.19
CA CYS A 353 5.72 -6.84 -19.46
C CYS A 353 6.04 -8.30 -19.85
N LYS A 354 5.49 -9.27 -19.11
CA LYS A 354 5.69 -10.71 -19.39
C LYS A 354 5.15 -11.11 -20.77
N TYR A 355 4.15 -10.40 -21.26
CA TYR A 355 3.50 -10.66 -22.55
C TYR A 355 3.99 -9.74 -23.68
N PHE A 356 5.07 -8.99 -23.50
CA PHE A 356 5.61 -8.10 -24.55
C PHE A 356 5.84 -8.83 -25.87
N TRP A 357 6.48 -10.00 -25.83
CA TRP A 357 6.77 -10.82 -27.01
C TRP A 357 5.48 -11.25 -27.74
N LEU A 358 4.39 -11.48 -27.00
CA LEU A 358 3.11 -11.90 -27.55
C LEU A 358 2.40 -10.74 -28.25
N ILE A 359 2.48 -9.53 -27.68
CA ILE A 359 1.95 -8.31 -28.31
C ILE A 359 2.75 -7.97 -29.58
N ASP A 360 4.07 -8.08 -29.52
CA ASP A 360 4.95 -7.86 -30.68
C ASP A 360 4.63 -8.84 -31.82
N LEU A 361 4.46 -10.13 -31.50
CA LEU A 361 4.01 -11.16 -32.44
C LEU A 361 2.63 -10.82 -33.04
N LEU A 362 1.69 -10.34 -32.22
CA LEU A 362 0.35 -9.94 -32.67
C LEU A 362 0.42 -8.77 -33.68
N ILE A 363 1.31 -7.79 -33.47
CA ILE A 363 1.55 -6.68 -34.40
C ILE A 363 2.07 -7.23 -35.75
N LEU A 364 3.02 -8.17 -35.73
CA LEU A 364 3.54 -8.79 -36.95
C LEU A 364 2.48 -9.59 -37.71
N ILE A 365 1.64 -10.37 -37.01
CA ILE A 365 0.52 -11.11 -37.62
C ILE A 365 -0.45 -10.14 -38.28
N THR A 366 -0.84 -9.08 -37.56
CA THR A 366 -1.76 -8.04 -38.05
C THR A 366 -1.21 -7.35 -39.30
N TYR A 367 0.08 -7.01 -39.28
CA TYR A 367 0.78 -6.46 -40.44
C TYR A 367 0.74 -7.43 -41.65
N SER A 368 1.07 -8.70 -41.43
CA SER A 368 1.08 -9.73 -42.49
C SER A 368 -0.29 -9.94 -43.13
N ILE A 369 -1.35 -10.00 -42.32
CA ILE A 369 -2.74 -10.09 -42.80
C ILE A 369 -3.09 -8.85 -43.63
N THR A 370 -2.77 -7.66 -43.13
CA THR A 370 -3.07 -6.39 -43.79
C THR A 370 -2.42 -6.32 -45.18
N VAL A 371 -1.12 -6.63 -45.29
CA VAL A 371 -0.40 -6.67 -46.57
C VAL A 371 -1.00 -7.72 -47.53
N SER A 372 -1.38 -8.88 -47.01
CA SER A 372 -2.00 -9.95 -47.81
C SER A 372 -3.36 -9.54 -48.37
N LEU A 373 -4.20 -8.88 -47.58
CA LEU A 373 -5.50 -8.37 -48.00
C LEU A 373 -5.38 -7.29 -49.09
N PHE A 374 -4.38 -6.41 -49.00
CA PHE A 374 -4.11 -5.42 -50.05
C PHE A 374 -3.75 -6.08 -51.39
N LYS A 375 -2.96 -7.14 -51.36
CA LYS A 375 -2.55 -7.86 -52.57
C LYS A 375 -3.70 -8.56 -53.29
N ILE A 376 -4.62 -9.17 -52.53
CA ILE A 376 -5.82 -9.81 -53.09
C ILE A 376 -6.67 -8.76 -53.82
N LYS A 377 -6.82 -7.56 -53.24
CA LYS A 377 -7.58 -6.47 -53.87
C LYS A 377 -6.95 -5.98 -55.18
N GLU A 378 -5.63 -5.92 -55.26
CA GLU A 378 -4.95 -5.50 -56.49
C GLU A 378 -5.14 -6.49 -57.64
N LYS A 379 -5.05 -7.79 -57.37
CA LYS A 379 -5.30 -8.83 -58.39
C LYS A 379 -6.71 -8.71 -58.97
N LYS A 380 -7.71 -8.60 -58.09
CA LYS A 380 -9.11 -8.45 -58.51
C LYS A 380 -9.34 -7.19 -59.37
N LEU A 381 -8.70 -6.07 -59.02
CA LEU A 381 -8.77 -4.84 -59.80
C LEU A 381 -8.09 -4.93 -61.17
N VAL A 382 -7.10 -5.80 -61.34
CA VAL A 382 -6.45 -6.05 -62.63
C VAL A 382 -7.31 -6.98 -63.48
N GLU A 383 -7.85 -8.05 -62.90
CA GLU A 383 -8.75 -8.99 -63.58
C GLU A 383 -10.02 -8.29 -64.10
N ASP A 384 -10.66 -7.46 -63.26
CA ASP A 384 -11.86 -6.69 -63.64
C ASP A 384 -11.60 -5.69 -64.79
N LYS A 385 -10.34 -5.26 -64.99
CA LYS A 385 -9.96 -4.39 -66.11
C LYS A 385 -9.74 -5.14 -67.42
N VAL A 386 -9.29 -6.39 -67.35
CA VAL A 386 -8.98 -7.21 -68.53
C VAL A 386 -10.26 -7.81 -69.14
N SER A 387 -11.31 -8.01 -68.34
CA SER A 387 -12.59 -8.58 -68.80
C SER A 387 -13.53 -7.59 -69.49
N LEU A 388 -13.15 -6.33 -69.70
CA LEU A 388 -13.97 -5.38 -70.46
C LEU A 388 -13.84 -5.68 -71.96
N PRO A 389 -14.94 -6.03 -72.66
CA PRO A 389 -14.88 -6.40 -74.08
C PRO A 389 -14.31 -5.23 -74.88
N SER A 390 -13.25 -5.52 -75.62
CA SER A 390 -12.70 -4.69 -76.69
C SER A 390 -13.84 -4.32 -77.64
N THR A 391 -14.46 -3.17 -77.42
CA THR A 391 -15.44 -2.61 -78.35
C THR A 391 -14.62 -2.01 -79.48
N THR A 392 -14.37 -2.82 -80.51
CA THR A 392 -13.77 -2.38 -81.77
C THR A 392 -14.73 -1.36 -82.39
N VAL A 393 -14.28 -0.11 -82.51
CA VAL A 393 -14.96 0.96 -83.26
C VAL A 393 -14.35 1.02 -84.66
#